data_AF-I6MKI3-F1
#
_entry.id   AF-I6MKI3-F1
#
_cell.length_a   1.000
_cell.length_b   1.000
_cell.length_c   1.000
_cell.angle_alpha   90.00
_cell.angle_beta   90.00
_cell.angle_gamma   90.00
#
_symmetry.space_group_name_H-M   'P 1'
#
loop_
_entity.id
_entity.type
_entity.pdbx_description
1 polymer ?
#
loop_
_entity_poly.entity_id
_entity_poly.type
_entity_poly.pdbx_seq_one_letter_code
_entity_poly.pdbx_strand_id
1 'polypeptide(L)'
;AMIKSYWAGKAGLDPDRIYSVSVMPCTAKKWETRRNDDMRSAGHGWDVDISITTRELARMIKQAGIEILKLDDEEADSPMGPYTGAGTIFGATGGVMEAAVRSAYFLVTKKELPDVNFTPVRGLEGVKEAEVDFGVTVGNSSGTKIKIAVAHQMGNIESVLEKIRSARDAGQEPPYHFV
;
A
#
# COMPACT_ATOMS: atom_id res chain seq x y z
N ALA A 1 11.82 -3.11 9.24
CA ALA A 1 11.24 -4.32 9.84
C ALA A 1 11.87 -5.56 9.22
N MET A 2 11.31 -6.13 8.14
CA MET A 2 11.75 -7.42 7.58
C MET A 2 13.25 -7.53 7.25
N ILE A 3 13.85 -6.46 6.72
CA ILE A 3 15.28 -6.45 6.36
C ILE A 3 16.16 -6.57 7.61
N LYS A 4 15.92 -5.75 8.64
CA LYS A 4 16.72 -5.74 9.88
C LYS A 4 16.38 -6.90 10.82
N SER A 5 15.23 -7.56 10.68
CA SER A 5 14.89 -8.75 11.47
C SER A 5 15.18 -10.04 10.70
N TYR A 6 14.22 -10.49 9.89
CA TYR A 6 14.25 -11.78 9.22
C TYR A 6 15.43 -11.95 8.26
N TRP A 7 15.66 -10.97 7.37
CA TRP A 7 16.71 -11.09 6.36
C TRP A 7 18.10 -11.02 6.97
N ALA A 8 18.34 -10.11 7.92
CA ALA A 8 19.62 -10.00 8.63
C ALA A 8 20.01 -11.33 9.29
N GLY A 9 19.05 -11.97 9.99
CA GLY A 9 19.26 -13.29 10.58
C GLY A 9 19.55 -14.37 9.53
N LYS A 10 18.82 -14.38 8.41
CA LYS A 10 19.05 -15.32 7.30
C LYS A 10 20.41 -15.12 6.63
N ALA A 11 20.87 -13.88 6.52
CA ALA A 11 22.15 -13.52 5.91
C ALA A 11 23.34 -13.63 6.87
N GLY A 12 23.11 -13.90 8.16
CA GLY A 12 24.16 -13.93 9.18
C GLY A 12 24.80 -12.55 9.42
N LEU A 13 24.06 -11.47 9.18
CA LEU A 13 24.52 -10.10 9.34
C LEU A 13 24.05 -9.52 10.66
N ASP A 14 24.89 -8.69 11.27
CA ASP A 14 24.53 -7.85 12.41
C ASP A 14 23.50 -6.79 11.98
N PRO A 15 22.26 -6.81 12.50
CA PRO A 15 21.23 -5.84 12.14
C PRO A 15 21.61 -4.38 12.42
N ASP A 16 22.43 -4.12 13.45
CA ASP A 16 22.84 -2.76 13.82
C ASP A 16 23.84 -2.15 12.81
N ARG A 17 24.38 -2.99 11.91
CA ARG A 17 25.22 -2.57 10.79
C ARG A 17 24.45 -2.32 9.49
N ILE A 18 23.13 -2.58 9.48
CA ILE A 18 22.29 -2.36 8.30
C ILE A 18 21.75 -0.93 8.33
N TYR A 19 22.00 -0.18 7.25
CA TYR A 19 21.40 1.13 7.03
C TYR A 19 20.36 1.05 5.91
N SER A 20 19.09 1.23 6.26
CA SER A 20 17.94 1.14 5.35
C SER A 20 17.55 2.51 4.83
N VAL A 21 17.68 2.68 3.51
CA VAL A 21 17.27 3.88 2.77
C VAL A 21 16.04 3.56 1.95
N SER A 22 15.01 4.40 2.04
CA SER A 22 13.82 4.29 1.20
C SER A 22 13.73 5.47 0.23
N VAL A 23 13.40 5.18 -1.04
CA VAL A 23 13.18 6.19 -2.08
C VAL A 23 11.68 6.27 -2.35
N MET A 24 11.07 7.41 -2.09
CA MET A 24 9.62 7.57 -2.05
C MET A 24 9.15 8.75 -2.93
N PRO A 25 8.00 8.63 -3.62
CA PRO A 25 7.44 9.77 -4.35
C PRO A 25 6.75 10.79 -3.43
N CYS A 26 6.55 10.44 -2.15
CA CYS A 26 5.83 11.24 -1.17
C CYS A 26 6.78 11.81 -0.10
N THR A 27 6.61 13.09 0.24
CA THR A 27 7.37 13.73 1.32
C THR A 27 6.93 13.28 2.70
N ALA A 28 5.67 12.85 2.88
CA ALA A 28 5.14 12.41 4.16
C ALA A 28 5.88 11.18 4.73
N LYS A 29 6.46 10.33 3.87
CA LYS A 29 7.26 9.17 4.30
C LYS A 29 8.48 9.56 5.13
N LYS A 30 9.02 10.77 4.97
CA LYS A 30 10.10 11.29 5.83
C LYS A 30 9.69 11.39 7.29
N TRP A 31 8.44 11.76 7.55
CA TRP A 31 7.89 11.78 8.90
C TRP A 31 7.44 10.39 9.33
N GLU A 32 6.83 9.62 8.42
CA GLU A 32 6.30 8.28 8.72
C GLU A 32 7.35 7.35 9.33
N THR A 33 8.60 7.37 8.84
CA THR A 33 9.68 6.52 9.36
C THR A 33 10.02 6.77 10.83
N ARG A 34 9.57 7.90 11.40
CA ARG A 34 9.79 8.29 12.80
C ARG A 34 8.50 8.62 13.54
N ARG A 35 7.36 8.16 13.03
CA ARG A 35 6.03 8.48 13.55
C ARG A 35 5.87 8.10 15.02
N ASN A 36 6.27 6.89 15.39
CA ASN A 36 6.14 6.31 16.72
C ASN A 36 7.03 5.07 16.89
N ASP A 37 7.00 4.45 18.07
CA ASP A 37 7.83 3.28 18.39
C ASP A 37 7.52 2.04 17.55
N ASP A 38 6.35 1.96 16.90
CA ASP A 38 6.04 0.87 15.96
C ASP A 38 7.02 0.85 14.77
N MET A 39 7.66 1.99 14.45
CA MET A 39 8.67 2.08 13.40
C MET A 39 10.05 1.59 13.85
N ARG A 40 10.14 0.95 15.01
CA ARG A 40 11.34 0.29 15.57
C ARG A 40 11.08 -1.19 15.82
N SER A 41 10.16 -1.78 15.06
CA SER A 41 9.68 -3.15 15.29
C SER A 41 10.77 -4.22 15.19
N ALA A 42 11.85 -3.96 14.46
CA ALA A 42 13.00 -4.87 14.39
C ALA A 42 13.87 -4.90 15.67
N GLY A 43 13.72 -3.94 16.59
CA GLY A 43 14.54 -3.84 17.81
C GLY A 43 15.96 -3.30 17.61
N HIS A 44 16.35 -2.98 16.37
CA HIS A 44 17.69 -2.55 15.95
C HIS A 44 17.65 -1.13 15.38
N GLY A 45 17.22 -0.17 16.23
CA GLY A 45 16.97 1.21 15.83
C GLY A 45 15.69 1.36 15.00
N TRP A 46 15.67 2.36 14.10
CA TRP A 46 14.53 2.57 13.20
C TRP A 46 14.52 1.51 12.10
N ASP A 47 13.33 1.04 11.75
CA ASP A 47 13.08 0.07 10.70
C ASP A 47 13.52 0.54 9.32
N VAL A 48 13.41 1.85 9.09
CA VAL A 48 13.91 2.58 7.92
C VAL A 48 14.64 3.81 8.45
N ASP A 49 15.94 3.90 8.22
CA ASP A 49 16.79 4.92 8.83
C ASP A 49 16.55 6.32 8.21
N ILE A 50 16.31 6.34 6.89
CA ILE A 50 16.02 7.57 6.15
C ILE A 50 15.08 7.31 4.97
N SER A 51 14.23 8.30 4.70
CA SER A 51 13.45 8.39 3.47
C SER A 51 13.89 9.59 2.65
N ILE A 52 14.17 9.35 1.37
CA ILE A 52 14.48 10.38 0.39
C ILE A 52 13.44 10.37 -0.72
N THR A 53 13.24 11.53 -1.34
CA THR A 53 12.31 11.66 -2.46
C THR A 53 12.96 11.24 -3.76
N THR A 54 12.15 10.84 -4.74
CA THR A 54 12.63 10.61 -6.13
C THR A 54 13.41 11.82 -6.67
N ARG A 55 12.99 13.05 -6.29
CA ARG A 55 13.68 14.30 -6.69
C ARG A 55 15.05 14.47 -6.02
N GLU A 56 15.19 14.08 -4.75
CA GLU A 56 16.47 14.12 -4.05
C GLU A 56 17.44 13.11 -4.66
N LEU A 57 17.00 11.87 -4.88
CA LEU A 57 17.82 10.85 -5.55
C LEU A 57 18.26 11.31 -6.95
N ALA A 58 17.33 11.84 -7.76
CA ALA A 58 17.66 12.34 -9.09
C ALA A 58 18.71 13.46 -9.08
N ARG A 59 18.73 14.32 -8.05
CA ARG A 59 19.76 15.35 -7.88
C ARG A 59 21.11 14.73 -7.51
N MET A 60 21.13 13.74 -6.61
CA MET A 60 22.36 13.04 -6.21
C MET A 60 23.00 12.32 -7.39
N ILE A 61 22.21 11.61 -8.21
CA ILE A 61 22.66 10.94 -9.44
C ILE A 61 23.31 11.94 -10.40
N LYS A 62 22.65 13.09 -10.65
CA LYS A 62 23.19 14.15 -11.52
C LYS A 62 24.47 14.77 -10.95
N GLN A 63 24.53 15.00 -9.64
CA GLN A 63 25.73 15.53 -8.98
C GLN A 63 26.92 14.55 -9.04
N ALA A 64 26.65 13.26 -9.01
CA ALA A 64 27.66 12.21 -9.19
C ALA A 64 28.13 12.04 -10.64
N GLY A 65 27.53 12.75 -11.61
CA GLY A 65 27.85 12.63 -13.03
C GLY A 65 27.36 11.33 -13.67
N ILE A 66 26.38 10.65 -13.05
CA ILE A 66 25.84 9.38 -13.53
C ILE A 66 24.77 9.63 -14.59
N GLU A 67 24.95 9.03 -15.77
CA GLU A 67 23.97 9.06 -16.85
C GLU A 67 23.12 7.79 -16.83
N ILE A 68 22.06 7.80 -16.03
CA ILE A 68 21.24 6.61 -15.73
C ILE A 68 20.68 5.91 -16.98
N LEU A 69 20.42 6.65 -18.07
CA LEU A 69 19.89 6.11 -19.32
C LEU A 69 20.93 5.38 -20.19
N LYS A 70 22.21 5.43 -19.79
CA LYS A 70 23.31 4.72 -20.45
C LYS A 70 23.85 3.55 -19.64
N LEU A 71 23.26 3.27 -18.48
CA LEU A 71 23.63 2.10 -17.69
C LEU A 71 23.06 0.85 -18.35
N ASP A 72 23.79 -0.26 -18.23
CA ASP A 72 23.28 -1.57 -18.61
C ASP A 72 22.14 -1.99 -17.68
N ASP A 73 21.22 -2.81 -18.19
CA ASP A 73 20.14 -3.37 -17.38
C ASP A 73 20.71 -4.37 -16.37
N GLU A 74 20.27 -4.26 -15.12
CA GLU A 74 20.65 -5.17 -14.03
C GLU A 74 19.41 -5.62 -13.25
N GLU A 75 19.47 -6.81 -12.67
CA GLU A 75 18.42 -7.30 -11.79
C GLU A 75 18.52 -6.65 -10.41
N ALA A 76 17.36 -6.31 -9.84
CA ALA A 76 17.29 -5.85 -8.46
C ALA A 76 17.51 -7.02 -7.48
N ASP A 77 18.13 -6.72 -6.33
CA ASP A 77 18.26 -7.69 -5.25
C ASP A 77 16.90 -8.22 -4.77
N SER A 78 16.87 -9.50 -4.41
CA SER A 78 15.68 -10.19 -3.90
C SER A 78 15.91 -10.77 -2.50
N PRO A 79 16.03 -9.91 -1.46
CA PRO A 79 16.30 -10.36 -0.09
C PRO A 79 15.18 -11.26 0.47
N MET A 80 13.96 -11.11 -0.05
CA MET A 80 12.77 -11.85 0.40
C MET A 80 12.29 -12.91 -0.60
N GLY A 81 13.00 -13.11 -1.71
CA GLY A 81 12.61 -14.04 -2.76
C GLY A 81 11.61 -13.45 -3.79
N PRO A 82 11.11 -14.28 -4.71
CA PRO A 82 10.32 -13.83 -5.84
C PRO A 82 9.00 -13.18 -5.42
N TYR A 83 8.61 -12.11 -6.13
CA TYR A 83 7.33 -11.43 -5.94
C TYR A 83 6.17 -12.32 -6.39
N THR A 84 5.05 -12.27 -5.66
CA THR A 84 3.76 -12.77 -6.14
C THR A 84 3.06 -11.68 -6.97
N GLY A 85 2.05 -12.02 -7.77
CA GLY A 85 1.31 -11.03 -8.58
C GLY A 85 0.74 -9.85 -7.77
N ALA A 86 0.34 -10.11 -6.52
CA ALA A 86 -0.09 -9.07 -5.57
C ALA A 86 1.05 -8.13 -5.14
N GLY A 87 2.29 -8.64 -5.06
CA GLY A 87 3.48 -7.85 -4.77
C GLY A 87 3.84 -6.88 -5.91
N THR A 88 3.53 -7.23 -7.16
CA THR A 88 3.77 -6.37 -8.33
C THR A 88 2.85 -5.16 -8.38
N ILE A 89 1.54 -5.34 -8.13
CA ILE A 89 0.56 -4.24 -8.20
C ILE A 89 0.56 -3.34 -6.96
N PHE A 90 1.16 -3.78 -5.85
CA PHE A 90 1.23 -3.02 -4.60
C PHE A 90 1.82 -1.60 -4.76
N GLY A 91 2.73 -1.40 -5.74
CA GLY A 91 3.37 -0.12 -6.01
C GLY A 91 2.50 0.93 -6.73
N ALA A 92 1.31 0.56 -7.23
CA ALA A 92 0.44 1.45 -8.00
C ALA A 92 -0.67 2.08 -7.13
N THR A 93 -1.18 3.25 -7.54
CA THR A 93 -2.31 3.92 -6.87
C THR A 93 -3.56 3.03 -6.90
N GLY A 94 -4.06 2.63 -5.72
CA GLY A 94 -5.17 1.68 -5.58
C GLY A 94 -4.75 0.21 -5.60
N GLY A 95 -3.49 -0.10 -5.95
CA GLY A 95 -2.99 -1.45 -6.08
C GLY A 95 -2.83 -2.20 -4.76
N VAL A 96 -2.52 -1.51 -3.65
CA VAL A 96 -2.53 -2.13 -2.30
C VAL A 96 -3.92 -2.61 -1.92
N MET A 97 -4.92 -1.74 -2.13
CA MET A 97 -6.31 -2.03 -1.80
C MET A 97 -6.83 -3.18 -2.67
N GLU A 98 -6.55 -3.13 -3.97
CA GLU A 98 -6.92 -4.20 -4.91
C GLU A 98 -6.23 -5.53 -4.55
N ALA A 99 -4.93 -5.51 -4.24
CA ALA A 99 -4.20 -6.70 -3.80
C ALA A 99 -4.82 -7.32 -2.54
N ALA A 100 -5.21 -6.49 -1.56
CA ALA A 100 -5.87 -6.96 -0.35
C ALA A 100 -7.23 -7.61 -0.65
N VAL A 101 -8.04 -6.98 -1.50
CA VAL A 101 -9.37 -7.50 -1.90
C VAL A 101 -9.24 -8.80 -2.70
N ARG A 102 -8.32 -8.85 -3.68
CA ARG A 102 -8.03 -10.08 -4.45
C ARG A 102 -7.58 -11.22 -3.55
N SER A 103 -6.72 -10.92 -2.56
CA SER A 103 -6.23 -11.91 -1.60
C SER A 103 -7.35 -12.44 -0.70
N ALA A 104 -8.17 -11.54 -0.14
CA ALA A 104 -9.33 -11.92 0.66
C ALA A 104 -10.32 -12.77 -0.15
N TYR A 105 -10.58 -12.38 -1.41
CA TYR A 105 -11.45 -13.11 -2.32
C TYR A 105 -10.96 -14.52 -2.57
N PHE A 106 -9.68 -14.68 -2.89
CA PHE A 106 -9.10 -16.01 -3.11
C PHE A 106 -9.14 -16.87 -1.85
N LEU A 107 -8.83 -16.30 -0.68
CA LEU A 107 -8.84 -17.06 0.58
C LEU A 107 -10.23 -17.61 0.93
N VAL A 108 -11.27 -16.83 0.65
CA VAL A 108 -12.68 -17.16 0.92
C VAL A 108 -13.25 -18.10 -0.14
N THR A 109 -13.08 -17.76 -1.42
CA THR A 109 -13.77 -18.44 -2.54
C THR A 109 -12.96 -19.55 -3.19
N LYS A 110 -11.64 -19.59 -2.93
CA LYS A 110 -10.65 -20.42 -3.64
C LYS A 110 -10.60 -20.17 -5.15
N LYS A 111 -11.08 -19.01 -5.60
CA LYS A 111 -11.08 -18.58 -7.00
C LYS A 111 -10.33 -17.25 -7.13
N GLU A 112 -9.72 -17.05 -8.29
CA GLU A 112 -9.12 -15.76 -8.62
C GLU A 112 -10.21 -14.72 -8.86
N LEU A 113 -10.02 -13.53 -8.29
CA LEU A 113 -10.94 -12.42 -8.52
C LEU A 113 -10.72 -11.90 -9.96
N PRO A 114 -11.76 -11.78 -10.80
CA PRO A 114 -11.64 -11.08 -12.08
C PRO A 114 -11.38 -9.59 -11.88
N ASP A 115 -11.19 -8.84 -12.97
CA ASP A 115 -10.89 -7.41 -12.87
C ASP A 115 -11.96 -6.63 -12.10
N VAL A 116 -11.51 -5.90 -11.09
CA VAL A 116 -12.35 -5.04 -10.28
C VAL A 116 -12.65 -3.77 -11.08
N ASN A 117 -13.87 -3.66 -11.58
CA ASN A 117 -14.29 -2.51 -12.36
C ASN A 117 -14.65 -1.34 -11.44
N PHE A 118 -13.68 -0.46 -11.18
CA PHE A 118 -13.88 0.77 -10.43
C PHE A 118 -14.64 1.81 -11.26
N THR A 119 -15.84 2.16 -10.84
CA THR A 119 -16.67 3.20 -11.47
C THR A 119 -16.52 4.54 -10.74
N PRO A 120 -16.52 5.67 -11.45
CA PRO A 120 -16.50 6.98 -10.80
C PRO A 120 -17.82 7.25 -10.07
N VAL A 121 -17.74 7.79 -8.85
CA VAL A 121 -18.92 8.14 -8.08
C VAL A 121 -19.53 9.43 -8.62
N ARG A 122 -20.81 9.39 -8.99
CA ARG A 122 -21.49 10.57 -9.54
C ARG A 122 -21.48 11.72 -8.53
N GLY A 123 -20.96 12.89 -8.95
CA GLY A 123 -20.89 14.09 -8.12
C GLY A 123 -19.67 14.15 -7.18
N LEU A 124 -18.77 13.16 -7.20
CA LEU A 124 -17.51 13.17 -6.44
C LEU A 124 -16.33 12.92 -7.39
N GLU A 125 -15.76 14.00 -7.90
CA GLU A 125 -14.58 13.92 -8.77
C GLU A 125 -13.37 13.40 -7.99
N GLY A 126 -12.78 12.28 -8.44
CA GLY A 126 -11.65 11.63 -7.75
C GLY A 126 -12.03 10.58 -6.71
N VAL A 127 -13.32 10.27 -6.55
CA VAL A 127 -13.79 9.09 -5.82
C VAL A 127 -14.25 8.02 -6.81
N LYS A 128 -13.74 6.80 -6.65
CA LYS A 128 -14.21 5.62 -7.39
C LYS A 128 -14.78 4.60 -6.43
N GLU A 129 -15.77 3.84 -6.86
CA GLU A 129 -16.34 2.74 -6.09
C GLU A 129 -16.39 1.45 -6.91
N ALA A 130 -16.39 0.33 -6.21
CA ALA A 130 -16.57 -0.99 -6.81
C ALA A 130 -17.36 -1.87 -5.84
N GLU A 131 -18.03 -2.88 -6.40
CA GLU A 131 -18.69 -3.92 -5.62
C GLU A 131 -18.13 -5.27 -6.04
N VAL A 132 -17.72 -6.08 -5.05
CA VAL A 132 -17.18 -7.41 -5.27
C VAL A 132 -18.07 -8.41 -4.54
N ASP A 133 -18.63 -9.37 -5.28
CA ASP A 133 -19.47 -10.42 -4.72
C ASP A 133 -18.65 -11.68 -4.41
N PHE A 134 -18.51 -11.99 -3.13
CA PHE A 134 -17.76 -13.14 -2.62
C PHE A 134 -18.58 -14.45 -2.67
N GLY A 135 -19.88 -14.39 -2.97
CA GLY A 135 -20.80 -15.54 -2.94
C GLY A 135 -21.06 -16.11 -1.54
N VAL A 136 -20.43 -15.55 -0.50
CA VAL A 136 -20.64 -15.86 0.92
C VAL A 136 -20.57 -14.57 1.73
N THR A 137 -21.23 -14.53 2.88
CA THR A 137 -21.16 -13.39 3.80
C THR A 137 -19.76 -13.27 4.40
N VAL A 138 -19.19 -12.08 4.38
CA VAL A 138 -17.82 -11.81 4.86
C VAL A 138 -17.86 -10.73 5.94
N GLY A 139 -17.43 -11.08 7.15
CA GLY A 139 -17.45 -10.17 8.29
C GLY A 139 -18.87 -9.80 8.69
N ASN A 140 -19.14 -8.48 8.81
CA ASN A 140 -20.44 -7.94 9.23
C ASN A 140 -21.30 -7.46 8.04
N SER A 141 -21.00 -7.87 6.80
CA SER A 141 -21.79 -7.48 5.64
C SER A 141 -23.20 -8.06 5.73
N SER A 142 -24.22 -7.30 5.34
CA SER A 142 -25.61 -7.79 5.29
C SER A 142 -25.87 -8.80 4.16
N GLY A 143 -24.90 -9.00 3.28
CA GLY A 143 -24.94 -9.95 2.17
C GLY A 143 -23.56 -10.43 1.74
N THR A 144 -23.46 -10.96 0.53
CA THR A 144 -22.21 -11.52 -0.03
C THR A 144 -21.33 -10.49 -0.72
N LYS A 145 -21.83 -9.25 -0.85
CA LYS A 145 -21.23 -8.16 -1.60
C LYS A 145 -20.45 -7.22 -0.70
N ILE A 146 -19.19 -6.99 -1.05
CA ILE A 146 -18.31 -6.02 -0.43
C ILE A 146 -18.20 -4.80 -1.33
N LYS A 147 -18.77 -3.69 -0.84
CA LYS A 147 -18.64 -2.35 -1.42
C LYS A 147 -17.32 -1.71 -1.00
N ILE A 148 -16.58 -1.18 -1.98
CA ILE A 148 -15.24 -0.62 -1.81
C ILE A 148 -15.22 0.78 -2.41
N ALA A 149 -14.55 1.73 -1.77
CA ALA A 149 -14.29 3.05 -2.34
C ALA A 149 -12.80 3.37 -2.38
N VAL A 150 -12.39 4.20 -3.33
CA VAL A 150 -11.06 4.79 -3.43
C VAL A 150 -11.23 6.29 -3.48
N ALA A 151 -10.81 6.98 -2.43
CA ALA A 151 -10.76 8.44 -2.40
C ALA A 151 -9.36 8.93 -2.79
N HIS A 152 -9.21 9.48 -4.00
CA HIS A 152 -7.96 10.09 -4.41
C HIS A 152 -7.91 11.55 -3.95
N GLN A 153 -6.77 11.96 -3.36
CA GLN A 153 -6.55 13.29 -2.77
C GLN A 153 -7.34 13.57 -1.49
N MET A 154 -6.75 14.37 -0.59
CA MET A 154 -7.33 14.65 0.72
C MET A 154 -8.66 15.40 0.66
N GLY A 155 -8.86 16.25 -0.36
CA GLY A 155 -10.11 17.03 -0.51
C GLY A 155 -11.36 16.17 -0.69
N ASN A 156 -11.21 14.92 -1.14
CA ASN A 156 -12.32 13.99 -1.34
C ASN A 156 -12.63 13.13 -0.12
N ILE A 157 -11.74 13.11 0.88
CA ILE A 157 -11.88 12.25 2.06
C ILE A 157 -13.09 12.66 2.88
N GLU A 158 -13.30 13.97 3.08
CA GLU A 158 -14.40 14.50 3.89
C GLU A 158 -15.76 14.02 3.37
N SER A 159 -16.00 14.15 2.06
CA SER A 159 -17.27 13.73 1.45
C SER A 159 -17.53 12.22 1.57
N VAL A 160 -16.47 11.39 1.51
CA VAL A 160 -16.62 9.94 1.74
C VAL A 160 -16.91 9.65 3.20
N LEU A 161 -16.22 10.31 4.12
CA LEU A 161 -16.45 10.15 5.57
C LEU A 161 -17.83 10.65 6.01
N GLU A 162 -18.34 11.73 5.43
CA GLU A 162 -19.68 12.25 5.70
C GLU A 162 -20.77 11.25 5.31
N LYS A 163 -20.64 10.58 4.16
CA LYS A 163 -21.57 9.50 3.77
C LYS A 163 -21.56 8.36 4.78
N ILE A 164 -20.37 7.95 5.25
CA ILE A 164 -20.21 6.89 6.25
C ILE A 164 -20.82 7.31 7.59
N ARG A 165 -20.54 8.54 8.06
CA ARG A 165 -21.09 9.08 9.30
C ARG A 165 -22.61 9.20 9.24
N SER A 166 -23.16 9.72 8.14
CA SER A 166 -24.61 9.88 7.96
C SER A 166 -25.32 8.52 7.99
N ALA A 167 -24.77 7.50 7.33
CA ALA A 167 -25.32 6.15 7.37
C ALA A 167 -25.27 5.56 8.79
N ARG A 168 -24.13 5.71 9.48
CA ARG A 168 -23.97 5.27 10.88
C ARG A 168 -24.99 5.94 11.79
N ASP A 169 -25.14 7.26 11.70
CA ASP A 169 -26.01 8.05 12.58
C ASP A 169 -27.49 7.75 12.30
N ALA A 170 -27.83 7.36 11.07
CA ALA A 170 -29.15 6.88 10.69
C ALA A 170 -29.40 5.38 11.01
N GLY A 171 -28.42 4.66 11.57
CA GLY A 171 -28.51 3.23 11.84
C GLY A 171 -28.59 2.35 10.58
N GLN A 172 -28.10 2.85 9.44
CA GLN A 172 -28.08 2.16 8.16
C GLN A 172 -26.77 1.41 7.95
N GLU A 173 -26.76 0.44 7.04
CA GLU A 173 -25.53 -0.23 6.61
C GLU A 173 -24.54 0.80 6.04
N PRO A 174 -23.24 0.72 6.38
CA PRO A 174 -22.25 1.63 5.82
C PRO A 174 -22.22 1.53 4.29
N PRO A 175 -22.08 2.67 3.58
CA PRO A 175 -22.07 2.69 2.12
C PRO A 175 -20.86 1.94 1.54
N TYR A 176 -19.77 1.86 2.31
CA TYR A 176 -18.51 1.22 1.95
C TYR A 176 -18.01 0.36 3.11
N HIS A 177 -17.56 -0.86 2.82
CA HIS A 177 -16.96 -1.78 3.79
C HIS A 177 -15.43 -1.63 3.84
N PHE A 178 -14.82 -1.10 2.78
CA PHE A 178 -13.40 -0.81 2.68
C PHE A 178 -13.19 0.48 1.88
N VAL A 179 -12.35 1.39 2.40
CA VAL A 179 -12.04 2.71 1.82
C VAL A 179 -10.54 2.94 1.87
#